data_AF-A0A026WM17-F1
#
_entry.id   AF-A0A026WM17-F1
#
_cell.length_a   1.000
_cell.length_b   1.000
_cell.length_c   1.000
_cell.angle_alpha   90.00
_cell.angle_beta   90.00
_cell.angle_gamma   90.00
#
_symmetry.space_group_name_H-M   'P 1'
#
loop_
_entity.id
_entity.type
_entity.pdbx_description
1 polymer ?
#
loop_
_entity_poly.entity_id
_entity_poly.type
_entity_poly.pdbx_seq_one_letter_code
_entity_poly.pdbx_strand_id
1 'polypeptide(L)'
;MGATLLAVILTAVLSASASNISEQCQVHNERRITCSCIGNEELFLPENYNYTRITNVSVTGCIRANFHYNSLWKASNIEEIIIQNIEDYLDFDVSIESNNMKLLKLSNIGRIPLIASHTFTNLKTIDTFTIENALIENFEEDFNFVNVSHFILTNVVIKHINKLNFSEKSTTLRIVNSKFRNVTSFLNFANFRNVDIIDSMLELYTPGVVSIQGDTTVVRNSSFSNVSMSLVAAESITISGICADGKSTLRVLSKSINSTNNRMPNEITYRNDNQPKVLIKKNNIVCKAGNCDCPKSSGQAQSRTIVLTLIVGCLLTASLSRSFFYLFYDYNIL
;
A
#
# COMPACT_ATOMS: atom_id res chain seq x y z
N MET A 1 -3.52 -6.45 66.35
CA MET A 1 -2.68 -6.85 65.19
C MET A 1 -3.57 -7.07 63.96
N GLY A 2 -4.21 -6.01 63.44
CA GLY A 2 -5.29 -6.17 62.44
C GLY A 2 -5.48 -5.00 61.48
N ALA A 3 -4.51 -4.09 61.39
CA ALA A 3 -4.58 -2.94 60.47
C ALA A 3 -3.43 -2.93 59.44
N THR A 4 -2.39 -3.75 59.64
CA THR A 4 -1.22 -3.79 58.75
C THR A 4 -1.36 -4.77 57.58
N LEU A 5 -2.26 -5.76 57.64
CA LEU A 5 -2.46 -6.71 56.54
C LEU A 5 -3.29 -6.12 55.37
N LEU A 6 -4.22 -5.20 55.66
CA LEU A 6 -5.05 -4.57 54.62
C LEU A 6 -4.26 -3.56 53.76
N ALA A 7 -3.25 -2.92 54.34
CA ALA A 7 -2.39 -1.99 53.61
C ALA A 7 -1.45 -2.71 52.63
N VAL A 8 -1.03 -3.95 52.93
CA VAL A 8 -0.12 -4.73 52.07
C VAL A 8 -0.87 -5.36 50.87
N ILE A 9 -2.17 -5.66 51.02
CA ILE A 9 -2.98 -6.14 49.91
C ILE A 9 -3.37 -4.98 48.98
N LEU A 10 -3.66 -3.78 49.50
CA LEU A 10 -3.92 -2.62 48.65
C LEU A 10 -2.66 -2.14 47.89
N THR A 11 -1.47 -2.18 48.49
CA THR A 11 -0.25 -1.79 47.77
C THR A 11 0.19 -2.83 46.74
N ALA A 12 -0.09 -4.13 46.94
CA ALA A 12 0.15 -5.14 45.91
C ALA A 12 -0.78 -4.98 44.70
N VAL A 13 -2.02 -4.51 44.90
CA VAL A 13 -2.97 -4.22 43.80
C VAL A 13 -2.68 -2.86 43.13
N LEU A 14 -2.11 -1.90 43.84
CA LEU A 14 -1.69 -0.59 43.29
C LEU A 14 -0.28 -0.59 42.67
N SER A 15 0.51 -1.66 42.87
CA SER A 15 1.80 -1.88 42.18
C SER A 15 1.64 -2.56 40.82
N ALA A 16 0.41 -2.98 40.47
CA ALA A 16 0.06 -3.46 39.15
C ALA A 16 -0.57 -2.34 38.31
N SER A 17 0.04 -1.16 38.29
CA SER A 17 -0.01 -0.31 37.09
C SER A 17 0.89 -0.92 36.00
N ALA A 18 0.74 -2.23 35.77
CA ALA A 18 1.22 -2.83 34.55
C ALA A 18 0.33 -2.25 33.46
N SER A 19 0.91 -1.44 32.59
CA SER A 19 0.38 -1.14 31.26
C SER A 19 0.11 -2.47 30.58
N ASN A 20 -1.09 -3.03 30.79
CA ASN A 20 -1.39 -4.39 30.39
C ASN A 20 -1.48 -4.39 28.85
N ILE A 21 -0.80 -5.35 28.23
CA ILE A 21 -0.99 -5.58 26.81
C ILE A 21 -2.44 -6.03 26.58
N SER A 22 -3.02 -5.74 25.40
CA SER A 22 -4.39 -6.15 25.07
C SER A 22 -4.60 -7.64 25.37
N GLU A 23 -5.81 -8.06 25.79
CA GLU A 23 -6.08 -9.47 26.15
C GLU A 23 -5.79 -10.46 25.00
N GLN A 24 -5.85 -9.96 23.76
CA GLN A 24 -5.51 -10.69 22.53
C GLN A 24 -4.00 -10.90 22.34
N CYS A 25 -3.15 -10.31 23.18
CA CYS A 25 -1.70 -10.27 23.01
C CYS A 25 -0.95 -11.03 24.10
N GLN A 26 0.12 -11.71 23.69
CA GLN A 26 1.06 -12.39 24.57
C GLN A 26 2.47 -11.82 24.38
N VAL A 27 3.16 -11.59 25.50
CA VAL A 27 4.56 -11.15 25.52
C VAL A 27 5.43 -12.35 25.85
N HIS A 28 6.30 -12.75 24.93
CA HIS A 28 7.25 -13.84 25.10
C HIS A 28 8.64 -13.29 25.37
N ASN A 29 9.23 -13.71 26.50
CA ASN A 29 10.60 -13.38 26.91
C ASN A 29 10.92 -11.88 26.88
N GLU A 30 9.93 -11.01 27.11
CA GLU A 30 10.03 -9.54 27.02
C GLU A 30 10.55 -9.00 25.67
N ARG A 31 10.54 -9.81 24.61
CA ARG A 31 11.12 -9.46 23.30
C ARG A 31 10.15 -9.60 22.14
N ARG A 32 9.16 -10.47 22.26
CA ARG A 32 8.21 -10.74 21.19
C ARG A 32 6.80 -10.52 21.66
N ILE A 33 6.04 -9.75 20.89
CA ILE A 33 4.61 -9.58 21.07
C ILE A 33 3.91 -10.35 19.96
N THR A 34 2.99 -11.23 20.33
CA THR A 34 2.10 -11.90 19.39
C THR A 34 0.67 -11.61 19.80
N CYS A 35 -0.10 -10.98 18.93
CA CYS A 35 -1.53 -10.74 19.12
C CYS A 35 -2.34 -11.57 18.13
N SER A 36 -3.33 -12.28 18.65
CA SER A 36 -4.24 -13.10 17.85
C SER A 36 -5.67 -12.82 18.29
N CYS A 37 -6.51 -12.47 17.33
CA CYS A 37 -7.93 -12.30 17.55
C CYS A 37 -8.69 -13.60 17.22
N ILE A 38 -9.85 -13.80 17.87
CA ILE A 38 -10.77 -14.90 17.59
C ILE A 38 -12.12 -14.31 17.16
N GLY A 39 -12.41 -14.35 15.86
CA GLY A 39 -13.65 -13.82 15.30
C GLY A 39 -13.56 -12.32 15.00
N ASN A 40 -14.61 -11.57 15.32
CA ASN A 40 -14.78 -10.19 14.85
C ASN A 40 -14.16 -9.15 15.80
N GLU A 41 -13.00 -9.44 16.37
CA GLU A 41 -12.37 -8.58 17.38
C GLU A 41 -11.52 -7.48 16.75
N GLU A 42 -11.57 -6.30 17.37
CA GLU A 42 -10.72 -5.16 17.03
C GLU A 42 -9.55 -5.08 18.00
N LEU A 43 -8.34 -5.01 17.45
CA LEU A 43 -7.11 -4.91 18.22
C LEU A 43 -6.60 -3.47 18.29
N PHE A 44 -6.18 -3.06 19.48
CA PHE A 44 -5.44 -1.82 19.71
C PHE A 44 -4.09 -2.15 20.35
N LEU A 45 -2.99 -1.68 19.75
CA LEU A 45 -1.70 -1.73 20.43
C LEU A 45 -1.63 -0.62 21.48
N PRO A 46 -1.46 -0.96 22.78
CA PRO A 46 -1.47 0.04 23.84
C PRO A 46 -0.31 1.02 23.70
N GLU A 47 -0.62 2.32 23.69
CA GLU A 47 0.37 3.41 23.57
C GLU A 47 1.29 3.51 24.80
N ASN A 48 0.78 3.13 25.97
CA ASN A 48 1.49 3.25 27.25
C ASN A 48 2.33 2.01 27.61
N TYR A 49 2.40 1.01 26.73
CA TYR A 49 3.25 -0.15 26.93
C TYR A 49 4.71 0.16 26.58
N ASN A 50 5.64 -0.41 27.33
CA ASN A 50 7.07 -0.18 27.09
C ASN A 50 7.63 -1.16 26.03
N TYR A 51 7.70 -0.70 24.78
CA TYR A 51 8.21 -1.50 23.66
C TYR A 51 9.74 -1.49 23.51
N THR A 52 10.50 -0.86 24.40
CA THR A 52 11.96 -0.64 24.22
C THR A 52 12.78 -1.92 24.05
N ARG A 53 12.33 -3.04 24.64
CA ARG A 53 13.00 -4.36 24.53
C ARG A 53 12.41 -5.26 23.44
N ILE A 54 11.32 -4.83 22.80
CA ILE A 54 10.61 -5.61 21.81
C ILE A 54 11.39 -5.59 20.49
N THR A 55 11.63 -6.78 19.95
CA THR A 55 12.29 -7.00 18.67
C THR A 55 11.32 -7.51 17.60
N ASN A 56 10.22 -8.14 18.00
CA ASN A 56 9.22 -8.68 17.07
C ASN A 56 7.80 -8.34 17.52
N VAL A 57 6.98 -7.85 16.59
CA VAL A 57 5.55 -7.65 16.75
C VAL A 57 4.81 -8.44 15.67
N SER A 58 3.93 -9.34 16.07
CA SER A 58 3.08 -10.10 15.16
C SER A 58 1.61 -9.92 15.52
N VAL A 59 0.76 -9.62 14.54
CA VAL A 59 -0.68 -9.45 14.70
C VAL A 59 -1.42 -10.26 13.65
N THR A 60 -2.44 -11.02 14.06
CA THR A 60 -3.26 -11.77 13.11
C THR A 60 -4.70 -12.06 13.52
N GLY A 61 -5.56 -12.28 12.53
CA GLY A 61 -6.88 -12.88 12.69
C GLY A 61 -7.96 -11.91 13.16
N CYS A 62 -7.70 -10.60 13.12
CA CYS A 62 -8.59 -9.57 13.62
C CYS A 62 -9.51 -9.03 12.53
N ILE A 63 -10.70 -8.55 12.90
CA ILE A 63 -11.52 -7.79 11.94
C ILE A 63 -10.86 -6.45 11.63
N ARG A 64 -10.29 -5.82 12.67
CA ARG A 64 -9.60 -4.54 12.61
C ARG A 64 -8.38 -4.56 13.50
N ALA A 65 -7.36 -3.82 13.11
CA ALA A 65 -6.19 -3.58 13.94
C ALA A 65 -5.79 -2.11 13.81
N ASN A 66 -5.44 -1.51 14.94
CA ASN A 66 -5.09 -0.09 15.02
C ASN A 66 -3.68 0.06 15.60
N PHE A 67 -2.81 0.67 14.80
CA PHE A 67 -1.43 0.99 15.10
C PHE A 67 -1.29 2.51 15.01
N HIS A 68 -1.47 3.19 16.16
CA HIS A 68 -1.40 4.64 16.22
C HIS A 68 0.05 5.13 16.24
N TYR A 69 0.21 6.44 16.02
CA TYR A 69 1.51 7.10 15.84
C TYR A 69 2.47 6.78 17.00
N ASN A 70 1.93 6.82 18.22
CA ASN A 70 2.65 6.59 19.46
C ASN A 70 2.74 5.11 19.88
N SER A 71 2.21 4.16 19.10
CA SER A 71 2.24 2.76 19.50
C SER A 71 3.66 2.19 19.51
N LEU A 72 4.52 2.57 18.56
CA LEU A 72 5.86 1.97 18.40
C LEU A 72 7.03 2.98 18.37
N TRP A 73 6.79 4.27 18.56
CA TRP A 73 7.83 5.30 18.40
C TRP A 73 9.07 5.15 19.31
N LYS A 74 8.95 4.45 20.45
CA LYS A 74 10.09 4.17 21.37
C LYS A 74 10.74 2.80 21.16
N ALA A 75 10.27 2.03 20.19
CA ALA A 75 10.64 0.64 20.00
C ALA A 75 11.88 0.49 19.09
N SER A 76 12.99 1.13 19.48
CA SER A 76 14.20 1.28 18.65
C SER A 76 14.92 -0.03 18.29
N ASN A 77 14.56 -1.14 18.93
CA ASN A 77 15.13 -2.48 18.72
C ASN A 77 14.24 -3.39 17.85
N ILE A 78 13.13 -2.89 17.30
CA ILE A 78 12.26 -3.71 16.45
C ILE A 78 13.03 -4.15 15.20
N GLU A 79 13.09 -5.47 15.02
CA GLU A 79 13.64 -6.11 13.83
C GLU A 79 12.53 -6.60 12.90
N GLU A 80 11.36 -6.96 13.44
CA GLU A 80 10.29 -7.59 12.66
C GLU A 80 8.90 -7.07 13.05
N ILE A 81 8.11 -6.69 12.05
CA ILE A 81 6.67 -6.42 12.19
C ILE A 81 5.93 -7.25 11.14
N ILE A 82 5.03 -8.11 11.60
CA ILE A 82 4.23 -8.99 10.74
C ILE A 82 2.75 -8.80 11.09
N ILE A 83 2.00 -8.16 10.19
CA ILE A 83 0.56 -7.97 10.34
C ILE A 83 -0.14 -8.72 9.22
N GLN A 84 -1.01 -9.66 9.57
CA GLN A 84 -1.62 -10.52 8.57
C GLN A 84 -3.04 -10.97 8.90
N ASN A 85 -3.85 -11.21 7.86
CA ASN A 85 -5.24 -11.64 8.01
C ASN A 85 -6.07 -10.64 8.83
N ILE A 86 -6.13 -9.40 8.34
CA ILE A 86 -7.00 -8.34 8.88
C ILE A 86 -8.17 -8.16 7.93
N GLU A 87 -9.38 -8.53 8.37
CA GLU A 87 -10.51 -8.71 7.46
C GLU A 87 -11.03 -7.39 6.85
N ASP A 88 -11.30 -6.38 7.68
CA ASP A 88 -11.91 -5.11 7.26
C ASP A 88 -10.83 -4.07 6.95
N TYR A 89 -10.21 -3.49 7.98
CA TYR A 89 -9.14 -2.52 7.77
C TYR A 89 -8.06 -2.54 8.86
N LEU A 90 -6.84 -2.15 8.45
CA LEU A 90 -5.71 -1.85 9.32
C LEU A 90 -5.48 -0.34 9.31
N ASP A 91 -5.64 0.30 10.47
CA ASP A 91 -5.15 1.66 10.68
C ASP A 91 -3.65 1.58 10.96
N PHE A 92 -2.84 1.97 9.96
CA PHE A 92 -1.38 1.87 9.98
C PHE A 92 -0.71 3.25 10.09
N ASP A 93 -1.29 4.13 10.89
CA ASP A 93 -0.75 5.46 11.19
C ASP A 93 0.32 5.38 12.29
N VAL A 94 1.36 4.57 12.10
CA VAL A 94 2.42 4.33 13.11
C VAL A 94 3.72 5.02 12.72
N SER A 95 4.47 5.56 13.68
CA SER A 95 5.89 5.94 13.46
C SER A 95 6.81 4.84 13.97
N ILE A 96 7.65 4.30 13.08
CA ILE A 96 8.56 3.21 13.40
C ILE A 96 9.98 3.77 13.54
N GLU A 97 10.57 3.58 14.72
CA GLU A 97 11.98 3.87 14.99
C GLU A 97 12.74 2.55 15.08
N SER A 98 13.73 2.33 14.21
CA SER A 98 14.64 1.18 14.27
C SER A 98 15.85 1.38 13.35
N ASN A 99 17.00 0.85 13.78
CA ASN A 99 18.20 0.78 12.95
C ASN A 99 18.39 -0.59 12.26
N ASN A 100 17.62 -1.61 12.65
CA ASN A 100 17.85 -3.01 12.29
C ASN A 100 16.57 -3.71 11.78
N MET A 101 15.68 -2.99 11.09
CA MET A 101 14.45 -3.58 10.56
C MET A 101 14.80 -4.64 9.50
N LYS A 102 14.58 -5.91 9.84
CA LYS A 102 14.79 -7.06 8.95
C LYS A 102 13.55 -7.35 8.12
N LEU A 103 12.37 -7.33 8.73
CA LEU A 103 11.13 -7.70 8.06
C LEU A 103 9.97 -6.79 8.44
N LEU A 104 9.39 -6.13 7.45
CA LEU A 104 8.06 -5.55 7.53
C LEU A 104 7.15 -6.31 6.56
N LYS A 105 6.13 -6.99 7.08
CA LYS A 105 5.18 -7.75 6.28
C LYS A 105 3.74 -7.34 6.59
N LEU A 106 3.02 -6.94 5.55
CA LEU A 106 1.59 -6.63 5.57
C LEU A 106 0.88 -7.58 4.58
N SER A 107 0.06 -8.53 5.05
CA SER A 107 -0.46 -9.59 4.18
C SER A 107 -1.93 -9.93 4.45
N ASN A 108 -2.74 -10.09 3.39
CA ASN A 108 -4.17 -10.39 3.51
C ASN A 108 -4.90 -9.36 4.39
N ILE A 109 -4.88 -8.10 3.94
CA ILE A 109 -5.50 -6.98 4.66
C ILE A 109 -6.58 -6.40 3.77
N GLY A 110 -7.83 -6.36 4.26
CA GLY A 110 -8.97 -5.85 3.51
C GLY A 110 -8.73 -4.46 2.96
N ARG A 111 -8.36 -3.52 3.83
CA ARG A 111 -8.04 -2.13 3.48
C ARG A 111 -7.01 -1.51 4.42
N ILE A 112 -6.12 -0.69 3.87
CA ILE A 112 -5.21 0.20 4.62
C ILE A 112 -5.55 1.62 4.18
N PRO A 113 -6.23 2.44 5.01
CA PRO A 113 -6.65 3.79 4.61
C PRO A 113 -5.47 4.71 4.28
N LEU A 114 -4.38 4.60 5.04
CA LEU A 114 -3.23 5.46 4.92
C LEU A 114 -1.96 4.71 5.32
N ILE A 115 -0.92 4.86 4.50
CA ILE A 115 0.47 4.72 4.94
C ILE A 115 1.06 6.13 4.88
N ALA A 116 1.23 6.73 6.05
CA ALA A 116 1.50 8.15 6.21
C ALA A 116 2.98 8.46 5.98
N SER A 117 3.30 9.68 5.54
CA SER A 117 4.67 10.13 5.23
C SER A 117 5.68 10.14 6.40
N HIS A 118 5.25 9.80 7.62
CA HIS A 118 6.10 9.74 8.82
C HIS A 118 6.34 8.31 9.32
N THR A 119 5.76 7.31 8.66
CA THR A 119 5.81 5.91 9.09
C THR A 119 7.23 5.38 9.13
N PHE A 120 8.05 5.73 8.15
CA PHE A 120 9.42 5.22 7.98
C PHE A 120 10.51 6.29 8.15
N THR A 121 10.18 7.52 8.54
CA THR A 121 11.14 8.64 8.63
C THR A 121 12.28 8.39 9.62
N ASN A 122 12.06 7.57 10.65
CA ASN A 122 13.04 7.22 11.66
C ASN A 122 13.74 5.87 11.41
N LEU A 123 13.57 5.30 10.21
CA LEU A 123 14.28 4.11 9.75
C LEU A 123 15.46 4.50 8.86
N LYS A 124 16.58 3.80 9.00
CA LYS A 124 17.70 3.89 8.04
C LYS A 124 17.63 2.80 6.98
N THR A 125 17.23 1.61 7.40
CA THR A 125 17.21 0.43 6.54
C THR A 125 15.98 -0.42 6.85
N ILE A 126 15.47 -1.08 5.82
CA ILE A 126 14.54 -2.20 5.88
C ILE A 126 15.11 -3.27 4.97
N ASP A 127 15.47 -4.44 5.52
CA ASP A 127 15.99 -5.51 4.67
C ASP A 127 14.90 -6.01 3.72
N THR A 128 13.74 -6.43 4.25
CA THR A 128 12.60 -6.85 3.44
C THR A 128 11.32 -6.12 3.84
N PHE A 129 10.70 -5.43 2.88
CA PHE A 129 9.35 -4.89 2.97
C PHE A 129 8.43 -5.57 1.96
N THR A 130 7.44 -6.31 2.46
CA THR A 130 6.48 -7.05 1.65
C THR A 130 5.04 -6.63 1.95
N ILE A 131 4.28 -6.36 0.89
CA ILE A 131 2.82 -6.19 0.96
C ILE A 131 2.15 -7.17 0.01
N GLU A 132 1.21 -7.96 0.53
CA GLU A 132 0.52 -9.02 -0.20
C GLU A 132 -0.99 -8.94 0.00
N ASN A 133 -1.78 -9.05 -1.08
CA ASN A 133 -3.24 -9.13 -1.03
C ASN A 133 -3.86 -8.00 -0.18
N ALA A 134 -3.62 -6.75 -0.58
CA ALA A 134 -4.07 -5.58 0.16
C ALA A 134 -4.58 -4.46 -0.73
N LEU A 135 -5.56 -3.69 -0.23
CA LEU A 135 -5.99 -2.43 -0.80
C LEU A 135 -5.48 -1.26 0.03
N ILE A 136 -4.57 -0.45 -0.50
CA ILE A 136 -4.08 0.78 0.12
C ILE A 136 -4.80 1.96 -0.54
N GLU A 137 -5.39 2.85 0.25
CA GLU A 137 -6.08 4.00 -0.32
C GLU A 137 -5.15 5.17 -0.59
N ASN A 138 -4.30 5.51 0.37
CA ASN A 138 -3.34 6.59 0.25
C ASN A 138 -1.97 6.09 0.69
N PHE A 139 -0.98 6.23 -0.19
CA PHE A 139 0.41 5.93 0.10
C PHE A 139 1.21 7.22 -0.02
N GLU A 140 1.62 7.76 1.11
CA GLU A 140 2.29 9.07 1.20
C GLU A 140 3.79 8.95 1.46
N GLU A 141 4.28 7.74 1.68
CA GLU A 141 5.69 7.48 2.01
C GLU A 141 6.65 7.68 0.84
N ASP A 142 7.87 8.09 1.20
CA ASP A 142 8.94 8.42 0.26
C ASP A 142 10.30 7.90 0.77
N PHE A 143 10.85 6.88 0.13
CA PHE A 143 12.05 6.16 0.58
C PHE A 143 13.36 6.84 0.11
N ASN A 144 13.43 8.17 0.20
CA ASN A 144 14.62 8.94 -0.20
C ASN A 144 15.86 8.63 0.65
N PHE A 145 15.64 8.36 1.94
CA PHE A 145 16.70 8.22 2.95
C PHE A 145 16.62 6.88 3.69
N VAL A 146 15.78 5.98 3.19
CA VAL A 146 15.58 4.64 3.76
C VAL A 146 16.01 3.63 2.72
N ASN A 147 17.02 2.82 3.05
CA ASN A 147 17.43 1.72 2.18
C ASN A 147 16.46 0.54 2.35
N VAL A 148 15.69 0.23 1.31
CA VAL A 148 14.81 -0.95 1.29
C VAL A 148 15.43 -2.01 0.38
N SER A 149 16.12 -2.99 0.96
CA SER A 149 16.87 -3.97 0.17
C SER A 149 15.98 -4.84 -0.74
N HIS A 150 14.83 -5.26 -0.22
CA HIS A 150 13.82 -6.02 -0.96
C HIS A 150 12.45 -5.37 -0.78
N PHE A 151 11.92 -4.75 -1.85
CA PHE A 151 10.57 -4.19 -1.88
C PHE A 151 9.67 -5.04 -2.77
N ILE A 152 8.67 -5.68 -2.17
CA ILE A 152 7.83 -6.70 -2.81
C ILE A 152 6.36 -6.36 -2.65
N LEU A 153 5.65 -6.20 -3.76
CA LEU A 153 4.21 -6.02 -3.83
C LEU A 153 3.59 -7.14 -4.67
N THR A 154 2.65 -7.88 -4.10
CA THR A 154 1.91 -8.94 -4.82
C THR A 154 0.41 -8.80 -4.58
N ASN A 155 -0.38 -8.72 -5.66
CA ASN A 155 -1.84 -8.55 -5.56
C ASN A 155 -2.24 -7.30 -4.75
N VAL A 156 -1.52 -6.19 -4.93
CA VAL A 156 -1.77 -4.94 -4.19
C VAL A 156 -2.43 -3.91 -5.09
N VAL A 157 -3.45 -3.22 -4.58
CA VAL A 157 -4.02 -2.04 -5.23
C VAL A 157 -3.71 -0.82 -4.38
N ILE A 158 -3.02 0.17 -4.94
CA ILE A 158 -2.79 1.48 -4.32
C ILE A 158 -3.64 2.52 -5.07
N LYS A 159 -4.61 3.14 -4.40
CA LYS A 159 -5.56 4.04 -5.06
C LYS A 159 -4.99 5.43 -5.36
N HIS A 160 -4.18 5.98 -4.45
CA HIS A 160 -3.57 7.30 -4.59
C HIS A 160 -2.13 7.25 -4.13
N ILE A 161 -1.26 7.80 -4.97
CA ILE A 161 0.17 7.99 -4.67
C ILE A 161 0.50 9.41 -5.09
N ASN A 162 0.98 10.24 -4.16
CA ASN A 162 1.45 11.56 -4.55
C ASN A 162 2.75 11.43 -5.35
N LYS A 163 3.75 10.84 -4.71
CA LYS A 163 5.06 10.48 -5.26
C LYS A 163 5.55 9.20 -4.56
N LEU A 164 6.46 8.50 -5.20
CA LEU A 164 7.17 7.38 -4.58
C LEU A 164 8.59 7.33 -5.15
N ASN A 165 9.59 7.60 -4.30
CA ASN A 165 10.98 7.58 -4.67
C ASN A 165 11.76 6.54 -3.86
N PHE A 166 12.61 5.79 -4.55
CA PHE A 166 13.68 4.98 -3.97
C PHE A 166 14.99 5.49 -4.58
N SER A 167 15.86 6.09 -3.76
CA SER A 167 17.17 6.59 -4.20
C SER A 167 18.34 5.76 -3.70
N GLU A 168 18.17 5.01 -2.61
CA GLU A 168 19.22 4.20 -2.02
C GLU A 168 19.47 2.89 -2.79
N LYS A 169 20.71 2.41 -2.75
CA LYS A 169 21.10 1.16 -3.42
C LYS A 169 20.37 -0.03 -2.82
N SER A 170 19.61 -0.73 -3.64
CA SER A 170 18.68 -1.78 -3.23
C SER A 170 18.91 -3.06 -4.04
N THR A 171 18.40 -4.19 -3.57
CA THR A 171 18.63 -5.49 -4.23
C THR A 171 17.49 -5.85 -5.17
N THR A 172 16.25 -5.89 -4.68
CA THR A 172 15.10 -6.37 -5.46
C THR A 172 13.93 -5.42 -5.36
N LEU A 173 13.41 -5.00 -6.51
CA LEU A 173 12.07 -4.46 -6.67
C LEU A 173 11.22 -5.51 -7.37
N ARG A 174 10.10 -5.91 -6.77
CA ARG A 174 9.16 -6.84 -7.37
C ARG A 174 7.72 -6.37 -7.20
N ILE A 175 7.07 -6.05 -8.32
CA ILE A 175 5.66 -5.64 -8.39
C ILE A 175 4.93 -6.64 -9.27
N VAL A 176 4.07 -7.45 -8.68
CA VAL A 176 3.35 -8.53 -9.38
C VAL A 176 1.85 -8.39 -9.18
N ASN A 177 1.09 -8.49 -10.27
CA ASN A 177 -0.38 -8.42 -10.26
C ASN A 177 -0.91 -7.25 -9.43
N SER A 178 -0.26 -6.09 -9.52
CA SER A 178 -0.54 -4.93 -8.67
C SER A 178 -0.98 -3.72 -9.49
N LYS A 179 -1.75 -2.82 -8.90
CA LYS A 179 -2.36 -1.66 -9.56
C LYS A 179 -2.06 -0.37 -8.82
N PHE A 180 -1.42 0.57 -9.49
CA PHE A 180 -1.10 1.90 -8.98
C PHE A 180 -2.03 2.86 -9.71
N ARG A 181 -2.92 3.52 -8.99
CA ARG A 181 -3.91 4.45 -9.53
C ARG A 181 -3.63 5.87 -9.06
N ASN A 182 -4.16 6.84 -9.81
CA ASN A 182 -4.16 8.26 -9.49
C ASN A 182 -2.81 8.76 -8.97
N VAL A 183 -1.72 8.37 -9.65
CA VAL A 183 -0.40 8.90 -9.32
C VAL A 183 -0.32 10.34 -9.82
N THR A 184 -0.06 11.31 -8.93
CA THR A 184 -0.15 12.75 -9.28
C THR A 184 1.17 13.40 -9.63
N SER A 185 2.31 12.83 -9.21
CA SER A 185 3.64 13.39 -9.48
C SER A 185 4.51 12.41 -10.30
N PHE A 186 5.43 11.70 -9.64
CA PHE A 186 6.36 10.78 -10.30
C PHE A 186 6.56 9.51 -9.49
N LEU A 187 6.96 8.45 -10.19
CA LEU A 187 7.49 7.23 -9.57
C LEU A 187 8.97 7.12 -9.96
N ASN A 188 9.85 6.99 -8.99
CA ASN A 188 11.27 6.73 -9.24
C ASN A 188 11.72 5.52 -8.44
N PHE A 189 12.10 4.47 -9.16
CA PHE A 189 12.65 3.24 -8.61
C PHE A 189 14.11 3.16 -9.03
N ALA A 190 15.01 3.81 -8.29
CA ALA A 190 16.41 3.88 -8.65
C ALA A 190 17.27 2.83 -7.92
N ASN A 191 18.41 2.50 -8.55
CA ASN A 191 19.51 1.75 -7.93
C ASN A 191 19.17 0.34 -7.42
N PHE A 192 18.27 -0.39 -8.09
CA PHE A 192 17.99 -1.81 -7.78
C PHE A 192 18.91 -2.76 -8.55
N ARG A 193 19.31 -3.90 -7.97
CA ARG A 193 19.99 -4.95 -8.76
C ARG A 193 19.00 -5.62 -9.74
N ASN A 194 17.85 -6.05 -9.24
CA ASN A 194 16.83 -6.72 -10.02
C ASN A 194 15.51 -5.97 -9.91
N VAL A 195 14.85 -5.75 -11.05
CA VAL A 195 13.52 -5.14 -11.11
C VAL A 195 12.57 -6.03 -11.91
N ASP A 196 11.48 -6.46 -11.28
CA ASP A 196 10.41 -7.22 -11.91
C ASP A 196 9.07 -6.46 -11.78
N ILE A 197 8.47 -6.10 -12.91
CA ILE A 197 7.11 -5.55 -12.99
C ILE A 197 6.28 -6.47 -13.90
N ILE A 198 5.40 -7.26 -13.32
CA ILE A 198 4.73 -8.36 -14.01
C ILE A 198 3.22 -8.28 -13.77
N ASP A 199 2.44 -8.45 -14.84
CA ASP A 199 0.96 -8.47 -14.80
C ASP A 199 0.36 -7.25 -14.05
N SER A 200 1.03 -6.09 -14.12
CA SER A 200 0.73 -4.93 -13.28
C SER A 200 0.24 -3.73 -14.08
N MET A 201 -0.32 -2.74 -13.39
CA MET A 201 -0.94 -1.58 -14.00
C MET A 201 -0.52 -0.30 -13.30
N LEU A 202 -0.03 0.69 -14.05
CA LEU A 202 0.34 2.00 -13.54
C LEU A 202 -0.45 3.09 -14.29
N GLU A 203 -1.36 3.76 -13.59
CA GLU A 203 -2.23 4.81 -14.11
C GLU A 203 -1.91 6.14 -13.41
N LEU A 204 -1.30 7.07 -14.15
CA LEU A 204 -1.05 8.42 -13.67
C LEU A 204 -2.26 9.30 -13.99
N TYR A 205 -2.63 10.17 -13.03
CA TYR A 205 -3.77 11.08 -13.16
C TYR A 205 -3.56 12.08 -14.30
N THR A 206 -2.34 12.63 -14.39
CA THR A 206 -1.85 13.46 -15.49
C THR A 206 -0.60 12.85 -16.10
N PRO A 207 -0.25 13.18 -17.35
CA PRO A 207 1.01 12.74 -17.95
C PRO A 207 2.21 13.05 -17.04
N GLY A 208 2.92 12.01 -16.61
CA GLY A 208 4.04 12.15 -15.67
C GLY A 208 5.14 11.11 -15.90
N VAL A 209 6.16 11.14 -15.06
CA VAL A 209 7.40 10.37 -15.25
C VAL A 209 7.39 9.12 -14.38
N VAL A 210 7.77 7.99 -14.99
CA VAL A 210 8.13 6.76 -14.28
C VAL A 210 9.57 6.41 -14.64
N SER A 211 10.47 6.49 -13.68
CA SER A 211 11.88 6.17 -13.84
C SER A 211 12.18 4.85 -13.14
N ILE A 212 12.76 3.90 -13.86
CA ILE A 212 13.15 2.60 -13.33
C ILE A 212 14.61 2.36 -13.71
N GLN A 213 15.44 2.15 -12.70
CA GLN A 213 16.86 1.90 -12.85
C GLN A 213 17.27 0.63 -12.11
N GLY A 214 17.98 -0.27 -12.82
CA GLY A 214 18.66 -1.37 -12.15
C GLY A 214 19.79 -2.04 -12.92
N ASP A 215 20.18 -3.26 -12.57
CA ASP A 215 21.15 -4.04 -13.36
C ASP A 215 20.42 -4.92 -14.38
N THR A 216 19.38 -5.62 -13.91
CA THR A 216 18.47 -6.41 -14.74
C THR A 216 17.02 -5.98 -14.50
N THR A 217 16.30 -5.73 -15.59
CA THR A 217 14.92 -5.23 -15.52
C THR A 217 14.00 -6.04 -16.43
N VAL A 218 12.91 -6.56 -15.86
CA VAL A 218 11.86 -7.28 -16.56
C VAL A 218 10.55 -6.54 -16.36
N VAL A 219 9.92 -6.15 -17.47
CA VAL A 219 8.56 -5.59 -17.48
C VAL A 219 7.71 -6.42 -18.42
N ARG A 220 6.71 -7.12 -17.89
CA ARG A 220 5.89 -8.07 -18.67
C ARG A 220 4.41 -7.91 -18.42
N ASN A 221 3.62 -8.12 -19.47
CA ASN A 221 2.16 -8.21 -19.42
C ASN A 221 1.50 -7.06 -18.63
N SER A 222 2.10 -5.88 -18.69
CA SER A 222 1.73 -4.75 -17.84
C SER A 222 1.11 -3.63 -18.67
N SER A 223 0.26 -2.83 -18.02
CA SER A 223 -0.47 -1.72 -18.64
C SER A 223 -0.06 -0.37 -18.05
N PHE A 224 0.08 0.63 -18.91
CA PHE A 224 0.54 1.97 -18.53
C PHE A 224 -0.37 3.04 -19.11
N SER A 225 -0.80 4.00 -18.31
CA SER A 225 -1.63 5.12 -18.78
C SER A 225 -1.06 6.45 -18.34
N ASN A 226 -0.90 7.37 -19.31
CA ASN A 226 -0.29 8.69 -19.10
C ASN A 226 1.14 8.62 -18.51
N VAL A 227 1.91 7.61 -18.90
CA VAL A 227 3.24 7.34 -18.36
C VAL A 227 4.32 7.65 -19.39
N SER A 228 5.22 8.57 -19.05
CA SER A 228 6.50 8.72 -19.73
C SER A 228 7.56 7.89 -19.00
N MET A 229 7.75 6.65 -19.47
CA MET A 229 8.63 5.68 -18.81
C MET A 229 10.07 5.79 -19.32
N SER A 230 11.02 5.78 -18.38
CA SER A 230 12.44 5.61 -18.63
C SER A 230 12.93 4.34 -17.95
N LEU A 231 13.31 3.34 -18.74
CA LEU A 231 13.94 2.10 -18.27
C LEU A 231 15.44 2.14 -18.54
N VAL A 232 16.23 2.14 -17.48
CA VAL A 232 17.69 2.11 -17.55
C VAL A 232 18.18 0.85 -16.83
N ALA A 233 18.95 0.00 -17.50
CA ALA A 233 19.56 -1.15 -16.85
C ALA A 233 21.00 -1.38 -17.26
N ALA A 234 21.88 -1.67 -16.30
CA ALA A 234 23.31 -1.85 -16.57
C ALA A 234 23.59 -3.06 -17.49
N GLU A 235 22.86 -4.17 -17.33
CA GLU A 235 23.13 -5.42 -18.03
C GLU A 235 22.03 -5.80 -19.02
N SER A 236 20.77 -5.87 -18.60
CA SER A 236 19.69 -6.28 -19.51
C SER A 236 18.32 -5.72 -19.20
N ILE A 237 17.53 -5.50 -20.25
CA ILE A 237 16.09 -5.18 -20.19
C ILE A 237 15.30 -6.19 -21.01
N THR A 238 14.28 -6.80 -20.40
CA THR A 238 13.24 -7.55 -21.12
C THR A 238 11.90 -6.83 -20.97
N ILE A 239 11.35 -6.37 -22.08
CA ILE A 239 10.00 -5.78 -22.18
C ILE A 239 9.14 -6.63 -23.10
N SER A 240 8.08 -7.25 -22.55
CA SER A 240 7.22 -8.15 -23.32
C SER A 240 5.74 -8.02 -23.00
N GLY A 241 4.89 -7.94 -24.03
CA GLY A 241 3.45 -7.94 -23.82
C GLY A 241 2.92 -6.71 -23.08
N ILE A 242 3.66 -5.60 -23.07
CA ILE A 242 3.17 -4.37 -22.43
C ILE A 242 2.15 -3.68 -23.33
N CYS A 243 1.24 -2.93 -22.72
CA CYS A 243 0.29 -2.06 -23.42
C CYS A 243 0.30 -0.67 -22.77
N ALA A 244 0.40 0.40 -23.56
CA ALA A 244 0.25 1.75 -23.02
C ALA A 244 -0.79 2.58 -23.77
N ASP A 245 -1.48 3.46 -23.05
CA ASP A 245 -2.50 4.38 -23.57
C ASP A 245 -2.23 5.84 -23.16
N GLY A 246 -2.96 6.77 -23.76
CA GLY A 246 -2.88 8.19 -23.43
C GLY A 246 -1.58 8.84 -23.90
N LYS A 247 -1.08 9.83 -23.16
CA LYS A 247 0.20 10.50 -23.50
C LYS A 247 1.41 9.71 -23.01
N SER A 248 1.44 8.41 -23.30
CA SER A 248 2.49 7.51 -22.84
C SER A 248 3.68 7.42 -23.80
N THR A 249 4.88 7.27 -23.26
CA THR A 249 6.13 7.07 -24.02
C THR A 249 7.03 6.08 -23.30
N LEU A 250 7.92 5.41 -24.04
CA LEU A 250 8.90 4.48 -23.46
C LEU A 250 10.29 4.76 -24.03
N ARG A 251 11.24 5.02 -23.13
CA ARG A 251 12.66 5.13 -23.41
C ARG A 251 13.40 4.00 -22.71
N VAL A 252 14.31 3.35 -23.43
CA VAL A 252 15.01 2.14 -22.96
C VAL A 252 16.51 2.30 -23.20
N LEU A 253 17.32 2.01 -22.18
CA LEU A 253 18.79 2.04 -22.24
C LEU A 253 19.37 0.84 -21.49
N SER A 254 20.07 -0.05 -22.21
CA SER A 254 20.81 -1.17 -21.61
C SER A 254 21.81 -1.80 -22.60
N LYS A 255 22.76 -2.60 -22.10
CA LYS A 255 23.66 -3.41 -22.94
C LYS A 255 22.93 -4.49 -23.73
N SER A 256 21.86 -5.07 -23.18
CA SER A 256 21.07 -6.12 -23.82
C SER A 256 19.58 -5.79 -23.71
N ILE A 257 18.87 -5.72 -24.84
CA ILE A 257 17.45 -5.37 -24.87
C ILE A 257 16.68 -6.43 -25.65
N ASN A 258 15.68 -7.02 -25.01
CA ASN A 258 14.68 -7.88 -25.65
C ASN A 258 13.29 -7.22 -25.55
N SER A 259 12.74 -6.81 -26.68
CA SER A 259 11.48 -6.09 -26.80
C SER A 259 10.52 -6.81 -27.74
N THR A 260 9.47 -7.40 -27.17
CA THR A 260 8.55 -8.28 -27.92
C THR A 260 7.07 -7.99 -27.64
N ASN A 261 6.23 -8.04 -28.67
CA ASN A 261 4.77 -8.02 -28.55
C ASN A 261 4.22 -6.80 -27.76
N ASN A 262 4.86 -5.63 -27.85
CA ASN A 262 4.47 -4.44 -27.12
C ASN A 262 3.50 -3.57 -27.94
N ARG A 263 2.50 -2.94 -27.29
CA ARG A 263 1.57 -1.98 -27.90
C ARG A 263 1.72 -0.61 -27.25
N MET A 264 2.09 0.40 -28.02
CA MET A 264 2.37 1.75 -27.50
C MET A 264 1.80 2.84 -28.42
N PRO A 265 1.42 4.01 -27.90
CA PRO A 265 0.92 5.11 -28.73
C PRO A 265 2.03 5.81 -29.53
N ASN A 266 3.29 5.58 -29.16
CA ASN A 266 4.49 6.13 -29.77
C ASN A 266 5.54 5.03 -29.97
N GLU A 267 6.46 5.23 -30.91
CA GLU A 267 7.62 4.35 -31.06
C GLU A 267 8.45 4.28 -29.77
N ILE A 268 8.89 3.07 -29.42
CA ILE A 268 9.81 2.88 -28.29
C ILE A 268 11.16 3.47 -28.68
N THR A 269 11.67 4.39 -27.87
CA THR A 269 13.00 4.97 -28.07
C THR A 269 14.04 4.08 -27.40
N TYR A 270 14.99 3.58 -28.18
CA TYR A 270 16.12 2.81 -27.67
C TYR A 270 17.34 3.74 -27.72
N ARG A 271 17.79 4.24 -26.55
CA ARG A 271 18.93 5.16 -26.47
C ARG A 271 20.25 4.39 -26.48
N ASN A 272 21.23 4.99 -27.16
CA ASN A 272 22.56 4.44 -27.35
C ASN A 272 23.60 5.49 -26.91
N ASP A 273 24.09 5.40 -25.69
CA ASP A 273 25.37 6.07 -25.36
C ASP A 273 26.55 5.22 -25.87
N ASN A 274 26.30 3.93 -26.11
CA ASN A 274 27.03 2.97 -26.95
C ASN A 274 25.98 1.95 -27.43
N GLN A 275 26.03 1.46 -28.69
CA GLN A 275 24.99 0.55 -29.20
C GLN A 275 24.78 -0.65 -28.25
N PRO A 276 23.52 -1.06 -27.96
CA PRO A 276 23.27 -2.28 -27.20
C PRO A 276 24.00 -3.43 -27.90
N LYS A 277 24.76 -4.21 -27.14
CA LYS A 277 25.46 -5.40 -27.63
C LYS A 277 24.48 -6.39 -28.26
N VAL A 278 23.26 -6.45 -27.72
CA VAL A 278 22.17 -7.30 -28.24
C VAL A 278 20.87 -6.50 -28.23
N LEU A 279 20.21 -6.40 -29.37
CA LEU A 279 18.90 -5.76 -29.51
C LEU A 279 17.95 -6.63 -30.32
N ILE A 280 16.92 -7.15 -29.67
CA ILE A 280 15.84 -7.92 -30.28
C ILE A 280 14.56 -7.11 -30.22
N LYS A 281 13.98 -6.80 -31.39
CA LYS A 281 12.69 -6.11 -31.53
C LYS A 281 11.77 -6.96 -32.41
N LYS A 282 10.66 -7.46 -31.88
CA LYS A 282 9.71 -8.28 -32.64
C LYS A 282 8.27 -7.93 -32.27
N ASN A 283 7.39 -7.80 -33.27
CA ASN A 283 5.94 -7.63 -33.08
C ASN A 283 5.55 -6.44 -32.17
N ASN A 284 6.35 -5.36 -32.16
CA ASN A 284 5.96 -4.13 -31.48
C ASN A 284 5.06 -3.31 -32.40
N ILE A 285 3.96 -2.79 -31.86
CA ILE A 285 2.92 -2.09 -32.60
C ILE A 285 2.81 -0.65 -32.07
N VAL A 286 2.81 0.30 -33.01
CA VAL A 286 2.43 1.69 -32.74
C VAL A 286 0.95 1.85 -33.03
N CYS A 287 0.19 2.27 -32.03
CA CYS A 287 -1.25 2.42 -32.13
C CYS A 287 -1.63 3.74 -32.81
N LYS A 288 -2.76 3.76 -33.51
CA LYS A 288 -3.25 4.97 -34.18
C LYS A 288 -3.94 5.89 -33.17
N ALA A 289 -3.71 7.19 -33.30
CA ALA A 289 -4.37 8.23 -32.49
C ALA A 289 -4.25 8.08 -30.95
N GLY A 290 -3.20 7.41 -30.47
CA GLY A 290 -2.91 7.31 -29.04
C GLY A 290 -3.80 6.35 -28.24
N ASN A 291 -4.64 5.55 -28.92
CA ASN A 291 -5.46 4.51 -28.30
C ASN A 291 -4.99 3.12 -28.74
N CYS A 292 -4.44 2.37 -27.80
CA CYS A 292 -3.99 0.98 -27.93
C CYS A 292 -5.00 -0.05 -27.41
N ASP A 293 -6.16 0.40 -26.93
CA ASP A 293 -7.19 -0.42 -26.29
C ASP A 293 -6.60 -1.28 -25.17
N CYS A 294 -5.80 -0.65 -24.29
CA CYS A 294 -5.21 -1.36 -23.17
C CYS A 294 -6.28 -1.73 -22.14
N PRO A 295 -6.07 -2.82 -21.38
CA PRO A 295 -6.88 -3.11 -20.22
C PRO A 295 -6.91 -1.88 -19.32
N LYS A 296 -8.10 -1.35 -19.05
CA LYS A 296 -8.28 -0.23 -18.13
C LYS A 296 -8.58 -0.76 -16.75
N SER A 297 -8.11 -0.08 -15.72
CA SER A 297 -8.60 -0.41 -14.40
C SER A 297 -10.09 -0.08 -14.35
N SER A 298 -10.90 -1.01 -13.86
CA SER A 298 -12.28 -0.70 -13.47
C SER A 298 -12.21 0.24 -12.26
N GLY A 299 -12.05 1.53 -12.54
CA GLY A 299 -11.87 2.61 -11.57
C GLY A 299 -13.14 2.92 -10.78
N GLN A 300 -14.28 2.36 -11.18
CA GLN A 300 -15.47 2.32 -10.36
C GLN A 300 -15.46 1.04 -9.53
N ALA A 301 -15.07 1.15 -8.27
CA ALA A 301 -15.98 0.56 -7.29
C ALA A 301 -17.34 1.19 -7.63
N GLN A 302 -18.34 0.37 -7.98
CA GLN A 302 -19.71 0.84 -7.98
C GLN A 302 -19.94 1.41 -6.58
N SER A 303 -19.79 2.72 -6.43
CA SER A 303 -20.38 3.48 -5.36
C SER A 303 -21.85 3.15 -5.51
N ARG A 304 -22.29 2.25 -4.64
CA ARG A 304 -23.61 1.68 -4.61
C ARG A 304 -24.63 2.77 -4.89
N THR A 305 -25.64 2.38 -5.65
CA THR A 305 -27.02 2.84 -5.63
C THR A 305 -27.55 3.04 -4.19
N ILE A 306 -26.97 4.00 -3.45
CA ILE A 306 -27.39 4.47 -2.12
C ILE A 306 -27.87 5.92 -2.24
N VAL A 307 -27.37 6.67 -3.24
CA VAL A 307 -27.91 8.01 -3.55
C VAL A 307 -29.36 7.91 -4.06
N LEU A 308 -29.72 6.86 -4.82
CA LEU A 308 -31.10 6.68 -5.27
C LEU A 308 -32.06 6.31 -4.13
N THR A 309 -31.64 5.51 -3.15
CA THR A 309 -32.49 5.15 -1.99
C THR A 309 -32.67 6.29 -1.00
N LEU A 310 -31.68 7.19 -0.84
CA LEU A 310 -31.84 8.40 -0.02
C LEU A 310 -32.76 9.44 -0.69
N ILE A 311 -32.69 9.61 -2.01
CA ILE A 311 -33.58 10.52 -2.75
C ILE A 311 -35.02 9.98 -2.79
N VAL A 312 -35.20 8.67 -3.04
CA VAL A 312 -36.53 8.04 -3.01
C VAL A 312 -37.10 7.98 -1.58
N GLY A 313 -36.26 7.73 -0.56
CA GLY A 313 -36.66 7.74 0.84
C GLY A 313 -37.12 9.12 1.33
N CYS A 314 -36.41 10.19 0.95
CA CYS A 314 -36.84 11.56 1.28
C CYS A 314 -38.10 12.00 0.51
N LEU A 315 -38.31 11.53 -0.71
CA LEU A 315 -39.54 11.82 -1.47
C LEU A 315 -40.77 11.06 -0.93
N LEU A 316 -40.58 9.85 -0.40
CA LEU A 316 -41.65 9.06 0.21
C LEU A 316 -42.05 9.59 1.61
N THR A 317 -41.11 10.10 2.40
CA THR A 317 -41.44 10.75 3.68
C THR A 317 -42.08 12.13 3.50
N ALA A 318 -41.72 12.88 2.45
CA ALA A 318 -42.33 14.16 2.13
C ALA A 318 -43.76 14.05 1.55
N SER A 319 -44.10 12.92 0.91
CA SER A 319 -45.45 12.67 0.37
C SER A 319 -46.41 12.09 1.41
N LEU A 320 -45.89 11.35 2.40
CA LEU A 320 -46.69 10.86 3.53
C LEU A 320 -47.02 11.96 4.56
N SER A 321 -46.15 12.96 4.75
CA SER A 321 -46.44 14.09 5.65
C SER A 321 -47.47 15.08 5.08
N ARG A 322 -47.59 15.19 3.74
CA ARG A 322 -48.68 15.95 3.10
C ARG A 322 -50.02 15.22 3.10
N SER A 323 -50.01 13.89 3.14
CA SER A 323 -51.24 13.08 3.12
C SER A 323 -51.94 13.00 4.47
N PHE A 324 -51.24 13.27 5.58
CA PHE A 324 -51.86 13.39 6.91
C PHE A 324 -52.55 14.73 7.15
N PHE A 325 -52.23 15.77 6.40
CA PHE A 325 -52.90 17.08 6.52
C PHE A 325 -54.23 17.17 5.77
N TYR A 326 -54.47 16.31 4.77
CA TYR A 326 -55.73 16.30 4.02
C TYR A 326 -56.79 15.33 4.57
N LEU A 327 -56.43 14.43 5.48
CA LEU A 327 -57.39 13.49 6.10
C LEU A 327 -58.07 14.02 7.37
N PHE A 328 -57.77 15.25 7.80
CA PHE A 328 -58.44 15.92 8.93
C PHE A 328 -59.39 17.05 8.53
N TYR A 329 -59.55 17.35 7.23
CA TYR A 329 -60.37 18.49 6.78
C TYR A 329 -61.72 18.13 6.14
N ASP A 330 -62.04 16.85 5.93
CA ASP A 330 -63.32 16.40 5.35
C ASP A 330 -64.23 15.65 6.35
N TYR A 331 -64.14 16.00 7.64
CA TYR A 331 -65.14 15.65 8.65
C TYR A 331 -65.54 16.91 9.42
N ASN A 332 -66.26 17.83 8.77
CA ASN A 332 -67.23 18.72 9.41
C ASN A 332 -68.19 19.25 8.36
N ILE A 333 -69.32 18.55 8.24
CA ILE A 333 -70.54 18.95 7.55
C ILE A 333 -71.25 20.03 8.39
N LEU A 334 -71.64 21.11 7.73
CA LEU A 334 -72.97 21.71 7.89
C LEU A 334 -73.46 22.19 6.53
#